data_AF-A0A7J2IN95-F1
#
_entry.id   AF-A0A7J2IN95-F1
#
_cell.length_a   1.000
_cell.length_b   1.000
_cell.length_c   1.000
_cell.angle_alpha   90.00
_cell.angle_beta   90.00
_cell.angle_gamma   90.00
#
_symmetry.space_group_name_H-M   'P 1'
#
loop_
_entity.id
_entity.type
_entity.pdbx_description
1 polymer ?
#
loop_
_entity_poly.entity_id
_entity_poly.type
_entity_poly.pdbx_seq_one_letter_code
_entity_poly.pdbx_strand_id
1 'polypeptide(L)'
;MSVISSYITTKLIIKYGGDKLILLSLLMYSILNPLLGIIHDPTLFIALFILPIWPMFWAGQTAVAHELSDKGYEAENMGMFVVVTNIAALPGILGGVLADLIDANLAITFSGFFFTLSLFTYYKAVYSSRFKG
;
A
#
# COMPACT_ATOMS: atom_id res chain seq x y z
N MET A 1 -15.67 6.66 9.63
CA MET A 1 -15.18 6.26 8.29
C MET A 1 -14.30 5.02 8.37
N SER A 2 -13.20 5.01 9.13
CA SER A 2 -12.25 3.87 9.16
C SER A 2 -12.89 2.50 9.43
N VAL A 3 -13.77 2.39 10.44
CA VAL A 3 -14.44 1.11 10.78
C VAL A 3 -15.28 0.56 9.62
N ILE A 4 -16.06 1.43 8.97
CA ILE A 4 -16.91 1.05 7.83
C ILE A 4 -16.05 0.66 6.64
N SER A 5 -15.02 1.45 6.35
CA SER A 5 -14.06 1.16 5.28
C SER A 5 -13.34 -0.16 5.51
N SER A 6 -12.84 -0.42 6.71
CA SER A 6 -12.23 -1.70 7.09
C SER A 6 -13.20 -2.87 6.94
N TYR A 7 -14.47 -2.72 7.36
CA TYR A 7 -15.48 -3.75 7.16
C TYR A 7 -15.72 -4.08 5.68
N ILE A 8 -15.87 -3.04 4.84
CA ILE A 8 -16.02 -3.20 3.39
C ILE A 8 -14.77 -3.87 2.81
N THR A 9 -13.58 -3.43 3.21
CA THR A 9 -12.32 -4.03 2.79
C THR A 9 -12.25 -5.51 3.16
N THR A 10 -12.62 -5.90 4.38
CA THR A 10 -12.67 -7.31 4.77
C THR A 10 -13.61 -8.13 3.88
N LYS A 11 -14.79 -7.60 3.54
CA LYS A 11 -15.69 -8.26 2.58
C LYS A 11 -15.07 -8.42 1.20
N LEU A 12 -14.34 -7.41 0.74
CA LEU A 12 -13.62 -7.46 -0.54
C LEU A 12 -12.46 -8.48 -0.49
N ILE A 13 -11.71 -8.57 0.61
CA ILE A 13 -10.66 -9.57 0.81
C ILE A 13 -11.26 -10.98 0.73
N ILE A 14 -12.33 -11.25 1.48
CA ILE A 14 -12.99 -12.57 1.46
C ILE A 14 -13.46 -12.94 0.04
N LYS A 15 -13.92 -11.96 -0.74
CA LYS A 15 -14.46 -12.19 -2.08
C LYS A 15 -13.38 -12.32 -3.18
N TYR A 16 -12.32 -11.53 -3.10
CA TYR A 16 -11.37 -11.37 -4.21
C TYR A 16 -9.94 -11.84 -3.89
N GLY A 17 -9.60 -12.02 -2.61
CA GLY A 17 -8.25 -12.28 -2.11
C GLY A 17 -7.53 -11.01 -1.69
N GLY A 18 -6.62 -11.13 -0.71
CA GLY A 18 -5.76 -10.02 -0.28
C GLY A 18 -4.81 -9.56 -1.39
N ASP A 19 -4.35 -10.48 -2.24
CA ASP A 19 -3.36 -10.22 -3.28
C ASP A 19 -3.84 -9.27 -4.39
N LYS A 20 -5.12 -9.37 -4.78
CA LYS A 20 -5.72 -8.45 -5.77
C LYS A 20 -5.97 -7.09 -5.15
N LEU A 21 -6.33 -7.05 -3.87
CA LEU A 21 -6.60 -5.81 -3.16
C LEU A 21 -5.35 -4.99 -2.90
N ILE A 22 -4.23 -5.64 -2.57
CA ILE A 22 -2.97 -4.93 -2.44
C ILE A 22 -2.51 -4.37 -3.79
N LEU A 23 -2.62 -5.14 -4.89
CA LEU A 23 -2.34 -4.65 -6.25
C LEU A 23 -3.20 -3.42 -6.60
N LEU A 24 -4.50 -3.49 -6.34
CA LEU A 24 -5.41 -2.38 -6.58
C LEU A 24 -5.02 -1.16 -5.74
N SER A 25 -4.73 -1.34 -4.45
CA SER A 25 -4.32 -0.24 -3.58
C SER A 25 -2.99 0.41 -3.99
N LEU A 26 -2.01 -0.39 -4.44
CA LEU A 26 -0.73 0.09 -4.96
C LEU A 26 -0.94 0.91 -6.24
N LEU A 27 -1.79 0.42 -7.15
CA LEU A 27 -2.18 1.17 -8.35
C LEU A 27 -2.88 2.48 -7.98
N MET A 28 -3.83 2.45 -7.06
CA MET A 28 -4.53 3.65 -6.61
C MET A 28 -3.55 4.66 -6.00
N TYR A 29 -2.61 4.25 -5.15
CA TYR A 29 -1.59 5.14 -4.58
C TYR A 29 -0.59 5.66 -5.61
N SER A 30 -0.21 4.86 -6.61
CA SER A 30 0.66 5.33 -7.69
C SER A 30 0.06 6.48 -8.50
N ILE A 31 -1.27 6.57 -8.56
CA ILE A 31 -1.99 7.63 -9.28
C ILE A 31 -2.36 8.76 -8.31
N LEU A 32 -2.87 8.42 -7.13
CA LEU A 32 -3.36 9.39 -6.16
C LEU A 32 -2.25 10.30 -5.65
N ASN A 33 -1.07 9.77 -5.33
CA ASN A 33 -0.03 10.60 -4.71
C ASN A 33 0.52 11.67 -5.67
N PRO A 34 0.81 11.38 -6.96
CA PRO A 34 1.12 12.42 -7.93
C PRO A 34 0.01 13.47 -8.07
N LEU A 35 -1.26 13.05 -8.06
CA LEU A 35 -2.38 13.99 -8.10
C LEU A 35 -2.41 14.90 -6.87
N LEU A 36 -2.26 14.34 -5.67
CA LEU A 36 -2.23 15.12 -4.42
C LEU A 36 -1.08 16.13 -4.40
N GLY A 37 0.08 15.79 -4.98
CA GLY A 37 1.22 16.69 -5.06
C GLY A 37 1.08 17.85 -6.07
N ILE A 38 0.14 17.79 -7.01
CA ILE A 38 -0.07 18.87 -8.01
C ILE A 38 -1.36 19.66 -7.80
N ILE A 39 -2.25 19.19 -6.92
CA ILE A 39 -3.52 19.85 -6.63
C ILE A 39 -3.29 21.04 -5.69
N HIS A 40 -3.75 22.21 -6.12
CA HIS A 40 -3.69 23.44 -5.34
C HIS A 40 -5.04 23.79 -4.69
N ASP A 41 -6.14 23.17 -5.14
CA ASP A 41 -7.47 23.37 -4.55
C ASP A 41 -7.63 22.54 -3.27
N PRO A 42 -7.83 23.16 -2.10
CA PRO A 42 -7.92 22.44 -0.82
C PRO A 42 -9.10 21.49 -0.74
N THR A 43 -10.22 21.81 -1.39
CA THR A 43 -11.43 20.99 -1.35
C THR A 43 -11.22 19.68 -2.09
N LEU A 44 -10.64 19.76 -3.30
CA LEU A 44 -10.29 18.62 -4.11
C LEU A 44 -9.21 17.76 -3.44
N PHE A 45 -8.21 18.39 -2.81
CA PHE A 45 -7.19 17.67 -2.04
C PHE A 45 -7.83 16.84 -0.93
N ILE A 46 -8.70 17.44 -0.11
CA ILE A 46 -9.39 16.75 0.99
C ILE A 46 -10.26 15.62 0.44
N ALA A 47 -11.04 15.87 -0.61
CA ALA A 47 -11.93 14.86 -1.20
C ALA A 47 -11.18 13.62 -1.68
N LEU A 48 -10.00 13.80 -2.26
CA LEU A 48 -9.13 12.70 -2.69
C LEU A 48 -8.39 12.04 -1.53
N PHE A 49 -7.98 12.82 -0.52
CA PHE A 49 -7.25 12.31 0.64
C PHE A 49 -8.10 11.39 1.53
N ILE A 50 -9.41 11.66 1.64
CA ILE A 50 -10.32 10.83 2.45
C ILE A 50 -10.72 9.50 1.79
N LEU A 51 -10.25 9.24 0.56
CA LEU A 51 -10.51 7.96 -0.11
C LEU A 51 -9.95 6.80 0.73
N PRO A 52 -10.73 5.74 1.00
CA PRO A 52 -10.34 4.68 1.92
C PRO A 52 -9.38 3.65 1.30
N ILE A 53 -8.35 4.11 0.61
CA ILE A 53 -7.31 3.26 0.00
C ILE A 53 -6.41 2.68 1.10
N TRP A 54 -6.18 3.44 2.18
CA TRP A 54 -5.34 3.02 3.30
C TRP A 54 -5.85 1.72 3.98
N PRO A 55 -7.13 1.60 4.35
CA PRO A 55 -7.70 0.33 4.80
C PRO A 55 -7.47 -0.83 3.83
N MET A 56 -7.63 -0.60 2.52
CA MET A 56 -7.41 -1.62 1.49
C MET A 56 -5.96 -2.09 1.46
N PHE A 57 -5.02 -1.15 1.52
CA PHE A 57 -3.59 -1.44 1.54
C PHE A 57 -3.25 -2.30 2.76
N TRP A 58 -3.52 -1.83 3.98
CA TRP A 58 -3.11 -2.52 5.21
C TRP A 58 -3.78 -3.87 5.43
N ALA A 59 -5.10 -3.92 5.26
CA ALA A 59 -5.82 -5.18 5.41
C ALA A 59 -5.42 -6.15 4.29
N GLY A 60 -5.14 -5.65 3.08
CA GLY A 60 -4.59 -6.43 1.98
C GLY A 60 -3.23 -7.04 2.31
N GLN A 61 -2.25 -6.26 2.79
CA GLN A 61 -0.93 -6.81 3.13
C GLN A 61 -1.02 -7.85 4.26
N THR A 62 -1.86 -7.58 5.27
CA THR A 62 -2.09 -8.51 6.39
C THR A 62 -2.71 -9.82 5.90
N ALA A 63 -3.71 -9.74 5.02
CA ALA A 63 -4.34 -10.91 4.42
C ALA A 63 -3.34 -11.70 3.55
N VAL A 64 -2.53 -11.02 2.73
CA VAL A 64 -1.52 -11.67 1.89
C VAL A 64 -0.47 -12.39 2.71
N ALA A 65 0.02 -11.78 3.80
CA ALA A 65 0.99 -12.42 4.69
C ALA A 65 0.45 -13.75 5.24
N HIS A 66 -0.84 -13.81 5.57
CA HIS A 66 -1.50 -15.05 5.97
C HIS A 66 -1.77 -16.00 4.79
N GLU A 67 -2.35 -15.52 3.68
CA GLU A 67 -2.75 -16.31 2.51
C GLU A 67 -1.57 -16.99 1.79
N LEU A 68 -0.39 -16.36 1.80
CA LEU A 68 0.83 -16.90 1.20
C LEU A 68 1.66 -17.74 2.19
N SER A 69 1.23 -17.85 3.45
CA SER A 69 1.93 -18.67 4.43
C SER A 69 1.65 -20.15 4.23
N ASP A 70 2.69 -20.97 4.39
CA ASP A 70 2.52 -22.41 4.53
C ASP A 70 1.83 -22.74 5.86
N LYS A 71 1.06 -23.84 5.85
CA LYS A 71 0.33 -24.29 7.04
C LYS A 71 1.29 -24.54 8.21
N GLY A 72 1.01 -23.93 9.35
CA GLY A 72 1.82 -24.01 10.56
C GLY A 72 2.90 -22.93 10.68
N TYR A 73 3.12 -22.12 9.64
CA TYR A 73 4.09 -21.01 9.63
C TYR A 73 3.42 -19.63 9.61
N GLU A 74 2.09 -19.56 9.74
CA GLU A 74 1.34 -18.30 9.64
C GLU A 74 1.78 -17.29 10.71
N ALA A 75 2.01 -17.75 11.94
CA ALA A 75 2.47 -16.89 13.03
C ALA A 75 3.89 -16.35 12.81
N GLU A 76 4.79 -17.18 12.27
CA GLU A 76 6.17 -16.78 11.95
C GLU A 76 6.18 -15.74 10.83
N ASN A 77 5.45 -15.99 9.74
CA ASN A 77 5.35 -15.08 8.61
C ASN A 77 4.65 -13.77 8.97
N MET A 78 3.62 -13.81 9.83
CA MET A 78 3.02 -12.60 10.39
C MET A 78 4.01 -11.83 11.28
N GLY A 79 4.83 -12.52 12.07
CA GLY A 79 5.92 -11.90 12.83
C GLY A 79 6.95 -11.22 11.93
N MET A 80 7.38 -11.90 10.86
CA MET A 80 8.30 -11.34 9.86
C MET A 80 7.69 -10.13 9.15
N PHE A 81 6.40 -10.18 8.79
CA PHE A 81 5.68 -9.04 8.21
C PHE A 81 5.73 -7.82 9.12
N VAL A 82 5.51 -7.99 10.43
CA VAL A 82 5.61 -6.90 11.41
C VAL A 82 7.04 -6.35 11.50
N VAL A 83 8.05 -7.21 11.51
CA VAL A 83 9.45 -6.75 11.53
C VAL A 83 9.80 -5.95 10.28
N VAL A 84 9.48 -6.48 9.10
CA VAL A 84 9.77 -5.83 7.81
C VAL A 84 9.05 -4.49 7.69
N THR A 85 7.78 -4.40 8.09
CA THR A 85 7.03 -3.13 8.05
C THR A 85 7.63 -2.06 8.96
N ASN A 86 8.11 -2.44 10.15
CA ASN A 86 8.81 -1.50 11.04
C ASN A 86 10.16 -1.05 10.46
N ILE A 87 10.93 -1.95 9.84
CA ILE A 87 12.18 -1.57 9.15
C ILE A 87 11.88 -0.64 7.96
N ALA A 88 10.83 -0.93 7.20
CA ALA A 88 10.40 -0.13 6.05
C ALA A 88 9.92 1.28 6.44
N ALA A 89 9.55 1.51 7.71
CA ALA A 89 9.21 2.84 8.20
C ALA A 89 10.43 3.77 8.28
N LEU A 90 11.65 3.23 8.39
CA LEU A 90 12.88 4.03 8.50
C LEU A 90 13.13 4.90 7.24
N PRO A 91 13.08 4.37 6.00
CA PRO A 91 13.06 5.21 4.80
C PRO A 91 11.91 6.23 4.77
N GLY A 92 10.76 5.92 5.37
CA GLY A 92 9.63 6.85 5.48
C GLY A 92 10.00 8.13 6.24
N ILE A 93 10.81 8.00 7.30
CA ILE A 93 11.35 9.15 8.05
C ILE A 93 12.24 10.02 7.14
N LEU A 94 13.04 9.40 6.27
CA LEU A 94 13.85 10.13 5.28
C LEU A 94 12.99 10.88 4.26
N GLY A 95 11.73 10.47 4.05
CA GLY A 95 10.77 11.19 3.22
C GLY A 95 10.50 12.61 3.72
N GLY A 96 10.53 12.85 5.03
CA GLY A 96 10.41 14.19 5.61
C GLY A 96 11.63 15.06 5.28
N VAL A 97 12.83 14.50 5.41
CA VAL A 97 14.08 15.19 4.99
C VAL A 97 14.06 15.51 3.50
N LEU A 98 13.54 14.59 2.68
CA LEU A 98 13.38 14.84 1.24
C LEU A 98 12.41 16.01 0.99
N ALA A 99 11.28 16.06 1.68
CA ALA A 99 10.32 17.18 1.57
C ALA A 99 10.94 18.53 1.94
N ASP A 100 11.81 18.57 2.95
CA ASP A 100 12.55 19.80 3.30
C ASP A 100 13.55 20.24 2.23
N LEU A 101 14.08 19.30 1.44
CA LEU A 101 15.06 19.57 0.38
C LEU A 101 14.43 19.96 -0.96
N ILE A 102 13.32 19.34 -1.34
CA ILE A 102 12.72 19.48 -2.68
C ILE A 102 11.30 20.04 -2.70
N ASP A 103 10.78 20.53 -1.57
CA ASP A 103 9.37 20.88 -1.33
C ASP A 103 8.43 19.68 -1.11
N ALA A 104 7.43 19.88 -0.25
CA ALA A 104 6.48 18.85 0.15
C ALA A 104 5.61 18.35 -1.01
N ASN A 105 5.20 19.23 -1.93
CA ASN A 105 4.36 18.85 -3.07
C ASN A 105 5.12 17.95 -4.05
N LEU A 106 6.39 18.27 -4.30
CA LEU A 106 7.27 17.44 -5.11
C LEU A 106 7.61 16.12 -4.43
N ALA A 107 7.86 16.11 -3.12
CA ALA A 107 8.09 14.87 -2.38
C ALA A 107 6.86 13.94 -2.37
N ILE A 108 5.65 14.49 -2.19
CA ILE A 108 4.39 13.74 -2.30
C ILE A 108 4.23 13.19 -3.72
N THR A 109 4.52 14.00 -4.74
CA THR A 109 4.47 13.54 -6.14
C THR A 109 5.43 12.38 -6.37
N PHE A 110 6.66 12.49 -5.88
CA PHE A 110 7.70 11.49 -6.01
C PHE A 110 7.36 10.18 -5.28
N SER A 111 6.57 10.23 -4.20
CA SER A 111 6.11 9.02 -3.53
C SER A 111 5.28 8.10 -4.45
N GLY A 112 4.56 8.65 -5.43
CA GLY A 112 3.84 7.87 -6.45
C GLY A 112 4.75 6.96 -7.28
N PHE A 113 5.99 7.38 -7.53
CA PHE A 113 6.99 6.56 -8.20
C PHE A 113 7.35 5.33 -7.36
N PHE A 114 7.54 5.48 -6.04
CA PHE A 114 7.81 4.35 -5.16
C PHE A 114 6.64 3.37 -5.10
N PHE A 115 5.39 3.86 -5.05
CA PHE A 115 4.20 2.99 -5.15
C PHE A 115 4.13 2.24 -6.48
N THR A 116 4.51 2.89 -7.58
CA THR A 116 4.63 2.26 -8.90
C THR A 116 5.68 1.16 -8.89
N LEU A 117 6.87 1.43 -8.32
CA LEU A 117 7.94 0.44 -8.20
C LEU A 117 7.51 -0.76 -7.35
N SER A 118 6.82 -0.51 -6.23
CA SER A 118 6.23 -1.56 -5.39
C SER A 118 5.16 -2.37 -6.13
N LEU A 119 4.30 -1.74 -6.93
CA LEU A 119 3.31 -2.42 -7.77
C LEU A 119 3.98 -3.43 -8.71
N PHE A 120 4.99 -2.99 -9.46
CA PHE A 120 5.73 -3.86 -10.38
C PHE A 120 6.47 -4.99 -9.66
N THR A 121 7.11 -4.68 -8.54
CA THR A 121 7.87 -5.65 -7.75
C THR A 121 6.94 -6.71 -7.17
N TYR A 122 5.81 -6.30 -6.60
CA TYR A 122 4.81 -7.20 -6.04
C TYR A 122 4.17 -8.08 -7.12
N TYR A 123 3.76 -7.48 -8.24
CA TYR A 123 3.18 -8.22 -9.37
C TYR A 123 4.14 -9.32 -9.84
N LYS A 124 5.42 -8.98 -10.05
CA LYS A 124 6.44 -9.95 -10.43
C LYS A 124 6.62 -11.03 -9.36
N ALA A 125 6.72 -10.65 -8.08
CA ALA A 125 6.96 -11.59 -6.99
C ALA A 125 5.82 -12.63 -6.83
N VAL A 126 4.56 -12.20 -6.93
CA VAL A 126 3.39 -13.08 -6.70
C VAL A 126 2.97 -13.83 -7.96
N TYR A 127 3.03 -13.20 -9.13
CA TYR A 127 2.51 -13.81 -10.36
C TYR A 127 3.59 -14.48 -11.20
N SER A 128 4.84 -14.00 -11.20
CA SER A 128 5.92 -14.70 -11.92
C SER A 128 6.40 -15.97 -11.21
N SER A 129 6.18 -16.10 -9.90
CA SER A 129 6.51 -17.30 -9.11
C SER A 129 5.48 -18.42 -9.31
N ARG A 130 4.20 -18.08 -9.49
CA ARG A 130 3.12 -19.04 -9.74
C ARG A 130 3.20 -19.78 -11.09
N PHE A 131 3.93 -19.27 -12.08
CA PHE A 131 4.13 -19.92 -13.38
C PHE A 131 5.36 -20.83 -13.47
N LYS A 132 6.08 -21.05 -12.35
CA LYS A 132 7.24 -21.94 -12.28
C LYS A 132 6.97 -23.25 -11.52
N GLY A 133 5.71 -23.56 -11.22
CA GLY A 133 5.26 -24.85 -10.68
C GLY A 133 4.84 -25.81 -11.78
#